data_AF-A0A6A7M201-F1
#
_entry.id   AF-A0A6A7M201-F1
#
_cell.length_a   1.000
_cell.length_b   1.000
_cell.length_c   1.000
_cell.angle_alpha   90.00
_cell.angle_beta   90.00
_cell.angle_gamma   90.00
#
_symmetry.space_group_name_H-M   'P 1'
#
loop_
_entity.id
_entity.type
_entity.pdbx_description
1 polymer ?
#
loop_
_entity_poly.entity_id
_entity_poly.type
_entity_poly.pdbx_seq_one_letter_code
_entity_poly.pdbx_strand_id
1 'polypeptide(L)'
;MAEPAPDSDTALLLDMWLAARDAEQAGRLYQLGATDVVPETIEASLRLSEALLSRIGMPPDAVVASIRQRRDEFRHQAGNAETANRQGRRAPQR
;
A
#
# COMPACT_ATOMS: atom_id res chain seq x y z
N MET A 1 1.61 31.19 16.90
CA MET A 1 1.39 29.79 17.36
C MET A 1 1.59 28.92 16.12
N ALA A 2 2.80 28.40 15.91
CA ALA A 2 3.02 27.45 14.82
C ALA A 2 2.34 26.14 15.23
N GLU A 3 1.45 25.64 14.39
CA GLU A 3 0.84 24.32 14.56
C GLU A 3 1.96 23.27 14.70
N PRO A 4 1.95 22.40 15.72
CA PRO A 4 2.97 21.37 15.84
C PRO A 4 2.91 20.50 14.58
N ALA A 5 4.07 20.25 13.95
CA ALA A 5 4.15 19.35 12.81
C ALA A 5 3.49 18.01 13.18
N PRO A 6 2.61 17.46 12.32
CA PRO A 6 1.97 16.19 12.61
C PRO A 6 3.07 15.15 12.85
N ASP A 7 2.98 14.49 13.98
CA ASP A 7 3.72 13.28 14.30
C ASP A 7 3.54 12.26 13.18
N SER A 8 4.60 11.49 12.89
CA SER A 8 4.66 10.57 11.74
C SER A 8 3.51 9.56 11.71
N ASP A 9 3.02 9.17 12.88
CA ASP A 9 1.87 8.28 13.04
C ASP A 9 0.58 8.93 12.48
N THR A 10 0.40 10.23 12.73
CA THR A 10 -0.72 11.06 12.26
C THR A 10 -0.65 11.32 10.75
N ALA A 11 0.56 11.49 10.20
CA ALA A 11 0.77 11.62 8.76
C ALA A 11 0.46 10.33 7.98
N LEU A 12 0.44 9.17 8.64
CA LEU A 12 0.08 7.88 8.05
C LEU A 12 -1.39 7.52 8.24
N LEU A 13 -2.05 8.03 9.28
CA LEU A 13 -3.50 7.91 9.45
C LEU A 13 -4.30 8.69 8.38
N LEU A 14 -3.68 9.72 7.78
CA LEU A 14 -4.22 10.45 6.62
C LEU A 14 -4.20 9.63 5.31
N ASP A 15 -3.42 8.56 5.25
CA ASP A 15 -3.38 7.65 4.10
C ASP A 15 -4.23 6.41 4.47
N MET A 16 -5.55 6.52 4.35
CA MET A 16 -6.46 5.40 4.65
C MET A 16 -6.50 4.44 3.45
N TRP A 17 -5.61 3.45 3.45
CA TRP A 17 -5.55 2.37 2.45
C TRP A 17 -6.48 1.21 2.84
N LEU A 18 -7.01 0.49 1.85
CA LEU A 18 -7.81 -0.71 2.06
C LEU A 18 -6.88 -1.94 2.13
N ALA A 19 -6.88 -2.62 3.27
CA ALA A 19 -6.12 -3.85 3.46
C ALA A 19 -6.85 -5.06 2.82
N ALA A 20 -6.13 -5.86 2.05
CA ALA A 20 -6.60 -7.16 1.58
C ALA A 20 -5.79 -8.28 2.25
N ARG A 21 -6.44 -9.32 2.79
CA ARG A 21 -5.72 -10.43 3.41
C ARG A 21 -4.80 -11.17 2.44
N ASP A 22 -5.23 -11.30 1.19
CA ASP A 22 -4.51 -12.04 0.14
C ASP A 22 -4.78 -11.46 -1.26
N ALA A 23 -4.09 -12.02 -2.26
CA ALA A 23 -4.19 -11.60 -3.65
C ALA A 23 -5.59 -11.82 -4.25
N GLU A 24 -6.36 -12.79 -3.76
CA GLU A 24 -7.73 -13.05 -4.22
C GLU A 24 -8.69 -11.98 -3.68
N GLN A 25 -8.56 -11.64 -2.39
CA GLN A 25 -9.29 -10.51 -1.80
C GLN A 25 -8.89 -9.19 -2.46
N ALA A 26 -7.61 -8.98 -2.76
CA ALA A 26 -7.14 -7.79 -3.45
C ALA A 26 -7.78 -7.68 -4.85
N GLY A 27 -7.77 -8.77 -5.63
CA GLY A 27 -8.42 -8.82 -6.94
C GLY A 27 -9.93 -8.54 -6.88
N ARG A 28 -10.63 -9.07 -5.86
CA ARG A 28 -12.05 -8.75 -5.63
C ARG A 28 -12.28 -7.28 -5.32
N LEU A 29 -11.45 -6.66 -4.48
CA LEU A 29 -11.54 -5.23 -4.19
C LEU A 29 -11.29 -4.38 -5.44
N TYR A 30 -10.31 -4.75 -6.27
CA TYR A 30 -10.09 -4.09 -7.57
C TYR A 30 -11.27 -4.24 -8.53
N GLN A 31 -11.98 -5.38 -8.53
CA GLN A 31 -13.19 -5.57 -9.33
C GLN A 31 -14.36 -4.72 -8.84
N LEU A 32 -14.41 -4.43 -7.54
CA LEU A 32 -15.39 -3.55 -6.91
C LEU A 32 -15.04 -2.06 -7.07
N GLY A 33 -13.95 -1.72 -7.77
CA GLY A 33 -13.53 -0.35 -8.03
C GLY A 33 -12.64 0.25 -6.95
N ALA A 34 -12.14 -0.55 -5.99
CA ALA A 34 -11.13 -0.07 -5.06
C ALA A 34 -9.83 0.22 -5.83
N THR A 35 -9.33 1.44 -5.71
CA THR A 35 -8.08 1.87 -6.34
C THR A 35 -6.89 1.80 -5.40
N ASP A 36 -7.15 1.64 -4.10
CA ASP A 36 -6.15 1.81 -3.05
C ASP A 36 -6.05 0.57 -2.16
N VAL A 37 -5.59 -0.54 -2.77
CA VAL A 37 -5.56 -1.85 -2.13
C VAL A 37 -4.13 -2.36 -1.98
N VAL A 38 -3.74 -2.63 -0.74
CA VAL A 38 -2.44 -3.22 -0.40
C VAL A 38 -2.67 -4.52 0.39
N PRO A 39 -1.94 -5.60 0.09
CA PRO A 39 -2.03 -6.82 0.89
C PRO A 39 -1.59 -6.60 2.34
N GLU A 40 -2.31 -7.17 3.30
CA GLU A 40 -2.07 -7.06 4.75
C GLU A 40 -0.64 -7.48 5.12
N THR A 41 -0.13 -8.55 4.52
CA THR A 41 1.25 -9.02 4.76
C THR A 41 2.29 -7.99 4.31
N ILE A 42 2.01 -7.27 3.22
CA ILE A 42 2.90 -6.22 2.72
C ILE A 42 2.84 -5.02 3.65
N GLU A 43 1.65 -4.58 4.05
CA GLU A 43 1.57 -3.47 5.01
C GLU A 43 2.25 -3.82 6.34
N ALA A 44 2.01 -5.01 6.88
CA ALA A 44 2.65 -5.43 8.13
C ALA A 44 4.19 -5.35 8.03
N SER A 45 4.75 -5.72 6.87
CA SER A 45 6.19 -5.59 6.58
C SER A 45 6.63 -4.13 6.46
N LEU A 46 5.82 -3.26 5.86
CA LEU A 46 6.09 -1.81 5.75
C LEU A 46 6.06 -1.14 7.12
N ARG A 47 5.07 -1.43 7.97
CA ARG A 47 4.96 -0.90 9.34
C ARG A 47 6.11 -1.36 10.22
N LEU A 48 6.53 -2.63 10.08
CA LEU A 48 7.72 -3.12 10.76
C LEU A 48 8.98 -2.38 10.29
N SER A 49 9.14 -2.20 8.97
CA SER A 49 10.28 -1.47 8.41
C SER A 49 10.33 -0.03 8.89
N GLU A 50 9.18 0.65 8.93
CA GLU A 50 9.04 2.01 9.47
C GLU A 50 9.53 2.08 10.92
N ALA A 51 8.99 1.22 11.78
CA ALA A 51 9.37 1.17 13.20
C ALA A 51 10.88 0.92 13.36
N LEU A 52 11.47 0.03 12.55
CA LEU A 52 12.89 -0.24 12.57
C LEU A 52 13.72 0.95 12.09
N LEU A 53 13.35 1.59 10.98
CA LEU A 53 14.07 2.74 10.40
C LEU A 53 14.04 3.95 11.35
N SER A 54 12.90 4.21 11.97
CA SER A 54 12.77 5.24 13.00
C SER A 54 13.64 4.91 14.22
N ARG A 55 13.68 3.64 14.64
CA ARG A 55 14.47 3.21 15.80
C ARG A 55 15.98 3.28 15.58
N ILE A 56 16.47 3.13 14.36
CA ILE A 56 17.90 3.33 14.03
C ILE A 56 18.28 4.80 13.79
N GLY A 57 17.33 5.73 13.98
CA GLY A 57 17.58 7.17 13.95
C GLY A 57 17.49 7.81 12.57
N MET A 58 16.83 7.17 11.61
CA MET A 58 16.60 7.77 10.30
C MET A 58 15.66 8.99 10.41
N PRO A 59 15.85 10.06 9.61
CA PRO A 59 14.97 11.22 9.65
C PRO A 59 13.50 10.85 9.38
N PRO A 60 12.53 11.29 10.21
CA PRO A 60 11.13 10.89 10.08
C PRO A 60 10.54 11.12 8.69
N ASP A 61 10.82 12.28 8.08
CA ASP A 61 10.32 12.62 6.75
C ASP A 61 10.84 11.66 5.67
N ALA A 62 12.10 11.22 5.80
CA ALA A 62 12.71 10.27 4.88
C ALA A 62 12.13 8.86 5.04
N VAL A 63 11.78 8.47 6.27
CA VAL A 63 11.09 7.20 6.54
C VAL A 63 9.70 7.23 5.92
N VAL A 64 8.90 8.27 6.21
CA VAL A 64 7.52 8.41 5.70
C VAL A 64 7.51 8.43 4.17
N ALA A 65 8.41 9.18 3.53
CA ALA A 65 8.52 9.22 2.08
C ALA A 65 8.86 7.84 1.48
N SER A 66 9.79 7.11 2.08
CA SER A 66 10.18 5.76 1.65
C SER A 66 9.04 4.74 1.78
N ILE A 67 8.29 4.80 2.90
CA ILE A 67 7.14 3.92 3.12
C ILE A 67 6.01 4.22 2.12
N ARG A 68 5.71 5.49 1.87
CA ARG A 68 4.72 5.90 0.85
C ARG A 68 5.13 5.42 -0.53
N GLN A 69 6.38 5.64 -0.93
CA GLN A 69 6.89 5.18 -2.21
C GLN A 69 6.74 3.65 -2.37
N ARG A 70 7.13 2.86 -1.36
CA ARG A 70 6.98 1.39 -1.43
C ARG A 70 5.51 0.98 -1.50
N ARG A 71 4.64 1.68 -0.77
CA ARG A 71 3.20 1.44 -0.84
C ARG A 71 2.70 1.64 -2.28
N ASP A 72 3.09 2.73 -2.94
CA ASP A 72 2.75 3.03 -4.35
C ASP A 72 3.24 1.95 -5.30
N GLU A 73 4.48 1.50 -5.12
CA GLU A 73 5.08 0.44 -5.93
C GLU A 73 4.26 -0.86 -5.82
N PHE A 74 3.87 -1.27 -4.61
CA PHE A 74 3.06 -2.47 -4.41
C PHE A 74 1.64 -2.31 -4.92
N ARG A 75 1.04 -1.11 -4.79
CA ARG A 75 -0.27 -0.80 -5.39
C ARG A 75 -0.24 -0.97 -6.90
N HIS A 76 0.78 -0.42 -7.57
CA HIS A 76 0.94 -0.57 -9.01
C HIS A 76 1.17 -2.02 -9.43
N GLN A 77 2.00 -2.78 -8.72
CA GLN A 77 2.22 -4.20 -9.02
C GLN A 77 0.93 -5.03 -8.88
N ALA A 78 0.15 -4.79 -7.83
CA ALA A 78 -1.11 -5.49 -7.60
C ALA A 78 -2.18 -5.15 -8.65
N GLY A 79 -2.33 -3.86 -8.99
CA GLY A 79 -3.23 -3.43 -10.07
C GLY A 79 -2.84 -4.02 -11.42
N ASN A 80 -1.54 -4.03 -11.76
CA ASN A 80 -1.05 -4.60 -13.00
C ASN A 80 -1.34 -6.11 -13.09
N ALA A 81 -1.10 -6.86 -12.00
CA ALA A 81 -1.40 -8.28 -11.95
C ALA A 81 -2.91 -8.58 -12.18
N GLU A 82 -3.79 -7.78 -11.60
CA GLU A 82 -5.24 -7.89 -11.83
C GLU A 82 -5.62 -7.56 -13.29
N THR A 83 -5.04 -6.50 -13.87
CA THR A 83 -5.30 -6.18 -15.29
C THR A 83 -4.85 -7.30 -16.23
N ALA A 84 -3.69 -7.92 -15.96
CA ALA A 84 -3.20 -9.07 -16.71
C ALA A 84 -4.13 -10.30 -16.57
N ASN A 85 -4.60 -10.59 -15.35
CA ASN A 85 -5.57 -11.67 -15.10
C ASN A 85 -6.88 -11.44 -15.87
N ARG A 86 -7.37 -10.19 -15.90
CA ARG A 86 -8.60 -9.80 -16.60
C ARG A 86 -8.48 -9.95 -18.12
N GLN A 87 -7.29 -9.71 -18.70
CA GLN A 87 -7.00 -9.94 -20.11
C GLN A 87 -6.95 -11.44 -20.45
N GLY A 88 -6.33 -12.26 -19.59
CA GLY A 88 -6.28 -13.71 -19.76
C GLY A 88 -7.67 -14.37 -19.74
N ARG A 89 -8.58 -13.88 -18.89
CA ARG A 89 -9.98 -14.37 -18.83
C ARG A 89 -10.84 -13.97 -20.03
N ARG A 90 -10.43 -12.98 -20.83
CA ARG A 90 -11.16 -12.52 -22.02
C ARG A 90 -10.76 -13.24 -23.31
N ALA A 91 -9.81 -14.18 -23.27
CA ALA A 91 -9.51 -15.03 -24.41
C ALA A 91 -10.73 -15.91 -24.73
N PRO A 92 -11.19 -15.98 -26.00
CA PRO A 92 -12.44 -16.64 -26.33
C PRO A 92 -12.35 -18.15 -26.08
N GLN A 93 -13.29 -18.69 -25.31
CA GLN A 93 -13.67 -20.09 -25.39
C GLN A 93 -14.12 -20.36 -26.83
N ARG A 94 -13.24 -21.02 -27.59
CA ARG A 94 -13.53 -21.56 -28.91
C ARG A 94 -13.91 -23.02 -28.80
#